data_AF-A0A4R9Q4L0-F1
#
_entry.id   AF-A0A4R9Q4L0-F1
#
_cell.length_a   1.000
_cell.length_b   1.000
_cell.length_c   1.000
_cell.angle_alpha   90.00
_cell.angle_beta   90.00
_cell.angle_gamma   90.00
#
_symmetry.space_group_name_H-M   'P 1'
#
loop_
_entity.id
_entity.type
_entity.pdbx_description
1 polymer ?
#
loop_
_entity_poly.entity_id
_entity_poly.type
_entity_poly.pdbx_seq_one_letter_code
_entity_poly.pdbx_strand_id
1 'polypeptide(L)'
;MATVDVSPDGFAAGAPVLDSPAIVLIVNIVPNPLVMGAPVLASPDLLILYQLWPFRPEIPAQETLEWFTDILSSRTGEQRIALRSAPRQIFAYSFRLKPPMLGKAKAFAQRRIGAPLSIPVWIEQQDVGDIGSADTTIACDTTWGDWRVGVGVMIWSDYETFTTAIITGMTDNQLTLLGPVGQSFTKPVIAPIRTALAIEGFQVRRDTTYADASAKFQSQDNIFLDGDAGYPTYLGLDVLTETPKLIADISESIVRAAEYVDNGYGPVAVETLFTYADFGQTLGFHENRGARLWRRRVWLHSLMGKQKAFWLPSFNMDLALQATIGASDTVVTVKSLGPPSFYAGKQIAIFLKNGTTLFRQINSAVVNGANDDLTISSSLGQSVAASDIGVFCFMSKVRLNADAVTLDHQFEDASTVSVAVTEVPA
;
A
#
# COMPACT_ATOMS: atom_id res chain seq x y z
N MET A 1 -24.25 63.02 39.01
CA MET A 1 -23.50 61.89 39.59
C MET A 1 -23.47 60.76 38.58
N ALA A 2 -22.36 60.23 38.09
CA ALA A 2 -21.07 60.79 37.74
C ALA A 2 -20.69 60.02 36.46
N THR A 3 -20.51 60.73 35.37
CA THR A 3 -19.95 60.21 34.12
C THR A 3 -18.43 60.19 34.30
N VAL A 4 -17.78 59.05 34.07
CA VAL A 4 -16.32 58.95 34.04
C VAL A 4 -15.92 58.59 32.62
N ASP A 5 -15.42 59.62 31.94
CA ASP A 5 -14.64 59.55 30.72
C ASP A 5 -13.19 59.24 31.10
N VAL A 6 -12.51 58.34 30.39
CA VAL A 6 -11.05 58.18 30.51
C VAL A 6 -10.44 58.15 29.12
N SER A 7 -9.64 59.19 28.84
CA SER A 7 -8.92 59.43 27.60
C SER A 7 -7.62 58.59 27.53
N PRO A 8 -7.02 58.41 26.33
CA PRO A 8 -5.83 57.59 26.17
C PRO A 8 -4.57 58.30 26.68
N ASP A 9 -3.97 57.75 27.73
CA ASP A 9 -2.64 58.16 28.19
C ASP A 9 -1.55 57.61 27.23
N GLY A 10 -0.83 58.54 26.59
CA GLY A 10 0.57 58.34 26.21
C GLY A 10 0.86 57.87 24.78
N PHE A 11 0.66 58.73 23.78
CA PHE A 11 1.46 58.67 22.55
C PHE A 11 2.83 59.32 22.80
N ALA A 12 3.87 58.52 22.96
CA ALA A 12 5.26 58.99 22.86
C ALA A 12 5.72 58.84 21.40
N ALA A 13 5.96 59.97 20.74
CA ALA A 13 6.63 60.03 19.44
C ALA A 13 8.13 59.80 19.64
N GLY A 14 8.62 58.60 19.30
CA GLY A 14 10.03 58.27 19.19
C GLY A 14 10.27 57.49 17.90
N ALA A 15 11.36 57.77 17.19
CA ALA A 15 11.73 57.12 15.93
C ALA A 15 11.81 55.58 16.08
N PRO A 16 11.49 54.80 15.01
CA PRO A 16 11.33 53.35 15.12
C PRO A 16 12.68 52.64 15.27
N VAL A 17 12.85 51.90 16.37
CA VAL A 17 13.87 50.85 16.47
C VAL A 17 13.24 49.57 15.97
N LEU A 18 13.70 49.11 14.80
CA LEU A 18 13.24 47.90 14.14
C LEU A 18 14.04 46.71 14.68
N ASP A 19 13.82 46.37 15.95
CA ASP A 19 14.31 45.11 16.50
C ASP A 19 13.27 44.02 16.22
N SER A 20 13.59 43.19 15.23
CA SER A 20 13.06 41.85 14.95
C SER A 20 11.53 41.68 15.04
N PRO A 21 10.78 41.39 13.96
CA PRO A 21 9.37 41.05 14.08
C PRO A 21 9.21 39.76 14.90
N ALA A 22 8.97 39.90 16.20
CA ALA A 22 8.49 38.82 17.03
C ALA A 22 7.05 38.55 16.59
N ILE A 23 6.83 37.42 15.94
CA ILE A 23 5.48 36.89 15.73
C ILE A 23 4.94 36.56 17.13
N VAL A 24 4.14 37.46 17.69
CA VAL A 24 3.42 37.23 18.93
C VAL A 24 2.26 36.30 18.60
N LEU A 25 2.40 35.01 18.87
CA LEU A 25 1.28 34.08 18.92
C LEU A 25 0.49 34.38 20.20
N ILE A 26 -0.62 35.11 20.07
CA ILE A 26 -1.56 35.31 21.18
C ILE A 26 -2.36 34.01 21.33
N VAL A 27 -1.99 33.18 22.31
CA VAL A 27 -2.79 32.04 22.75
C VAL A 27 -3.80 32.57 23.78
N ASN A 28 -5.05 32.74 23.38
CA ASN A 28 -6.15 32.98 24.32
C ASN A 28 -6.42 31.69 25.09
N ILE A 29 -5.84 31.56 26.28
CA ILE A 29 -6.18 30.50 27.22
C ILE A 29 -7.44 30.95 27.95
N VAL A 30 -8.58 30.34 27.62
CA VAL A 30 -9.80 30.48 28.43
C VAL A 30 -9.64 29.57 29.65
N PRO A 31 -9.57 30.10 30.88
CA PRO A 31 -9.44 29.24 32.05
C PRO A 31 -10.78 28.54 32.31
N ASN A 32 -10.82 27.23 32.06
CA ASN A 32 -11.70 26.33 32.83
C ASN A 32 -11.21 26.37 34.30
N PRO A 33 -12.07 26.25 35.33
CA PRO A 33 -11.67 26.54 36.70
C PRO A 33 -10.46 25.70 37.11
N LEU A 34 -9.40 26.40 37.52
CA LEU A 34 -8.12 25.84 37.94
C LEU A 34 -8.35 24.89 39.13
N VAL A 35 -8.25 23.59 38.89
CA VAL A 35 -8.09 22.60 39.95
C VAL A 35 -6.68 22.76 40.50
N MET A 36 -6.56 23.01 41.81
CA MET A 36 -5.27 23.06 42.50
C MET A 36 -4.55 21.70 42.40
N GLY A 37 -3.60 21.63 41.48
CA GLY A 37 -2.62 20.56 41.34
C GLY A 37 -1.44 21.12 40.55
N ALA A 38 -0.23 20.58 40.75
CA ALA A 38 0.93 21.00 39.98
C ALA A 38 0.60 20.99 38.48
N PRO A 39 0.90 22.06 37.72
CA PRO A 39 0.63 22.07 36.30
C PRO A 39 1.44 20.94 35.67
N VAL A 40 0.73 19.93 35.15
CA VAL A 40 1.35 18.94 34.28
C VAL A 40 1.71 19.71 33.02
N LEU A 41 2.98 20.10 32.89
CA LEU A 41 3.59 20.47 31.62
C LEU A 41 3.63 19.21 30.76
N ALA A 42 2.45 18.76 30.31
CA ALA A 42 2.38 17.85 29.18
C ALA A 42 3.00 18.63 28.02
N SER A 43 4.05 18.09 27.41
CA SER A 43 4.56 18.59 26.14
C SER A 43 3.36 18.82 25.22
N PRO A 44 3.04 20.07 24.83
CA PRO A 44 1.90 20.29 23.96
C PRO A 44 2.17 19.55 22.65
N ASP A 45 1.33 18.58 22.31
CA ASP A 45 1.38 17.93 21.01
C ASP A 45 1.04 18.99 19.95
N LEU A 46 2.08 19.48 19.26
CA LEU A 46 1.94 20.46 18.20
C LEU A 46 1.42 19.76 16.95
N LEU A 47 0.13 19.88 16.70
CA LEU A 47 -0.48 19.45 15.43
C LEU A 47 -0.18 20.50 14.37
N ILE A 48 0.76 20.19 13.47
CA ILE A 48 1.20 21.08 12.40
C ILE A 48 0.53 20.68 11.10
N LEU A 49 -0.26 21.58 10.52
CA LEU A 49 -0.78 21.45 9.16
C LEU A 49 -0.08 22.45 8.24
N TYR A 50 0.65 21.93 7.26
CA TYR A 50 1.30 22.78 6.25
C TYR A 50 0.30 23.28 5.22
N GLN A 51 0.74 24.24 4.39
CA GLN A 51 -0.08 24.74 3.29
C GLN A 51 -0.41 23.60 2.32
N LEU A 52 -1.69 23.44 2.03
CA LEU A 52 -2.22 22.39 1.17
C LEU A 52 -1.96 22.68 -0.30
N TRP A 53 -1.52 21.67 -1.05
CA TRP A 53 -1.56 21.63 -2.50
C TRP A 53 -2.99 21.29 -2.97
N PRO A 54 -3.78 22.27 -3.48
CA PRO A 54 -5.22 22.08 -3.69
C PRO A 54 -5.59 21.56 -5.09
N PHE A 55 -4.59 21.27 -5.93
CA PHE A 55 -4.82 20.86 -7.30
C PHE A 55 -5.01 19.35 -7.38
N ARG A 56 -6.13 18.92 -7.96
CA ARG A 56 -6.44 17.51 -8.20
C ARG A 56 -5.63 16.99 -9.40
N PRO A 57 -4.93 15.84 -9.27
CA PRO A 57 -4.17 15.25 -10.35
C PRO A 57 -5.09 14.72 -11.46
N GLU A 58 -4.58 14.75 -12.68
CA GLU A 58 -5.11 13.98 -13.81
C GLU A 58 -4.68 12.51 -13.66
N ILE A 59 -5.49 11.63 -14.21
CA ILE A 59 -5.20 10.20 -14.32
C ILE A 59 -4.40 10.01 -15.62
N PRO A 60 -3.28 9.26 -15.62
CA PRO A 60 -2.80 8.36 -14.58
C PRO A 60 -2.04 9.05 -13.44
N ALA A 61 -2.24 8.56 -12.22
CA ALA A 61 -1.44 8.89 -11.05
C ALA A 61 -0.67 7.65 -10.60
N GLN A 62 0.52 7.82 -10.01
CA GLN A 62 1.32 6.68 -9.53
C GLN A 62 1.65 6.84 -8.04
N GLU A 63 1.54 5.73 -7.33
CA GLU A 63 1.99 5.59 -5.94
C GLU A 63 3.09 4.53 -5.91
N THR A 64 4.28 4.89 -5.45
CA THR A 64 5.40 3.95 -5.26
C THR A 64 5.63 3.73 -3.78
N LEU A 65 5.64 2.46 -3.38
CA LEU A 65 6.03 2.00 -2.05
C LEU A 65 7.43 1.39 -2.12
N GLU A 66 8.37 1.96 -1.38
CA GLU A 66 9.78 1.56 -1.39
C GLU A 66 10.23 1.07 -0.01
N TRP A 67 10.40 -0.25 0.11
CA TRP A 67 11.05 -0.89 1.26
C TRP A 67 12.58 -0.83 1.09
N PHE A 68 13.30 -1.30 2.10
CA PHE A 68 14.74 -1.47 2.01
C PHE A 68 15.10 -2.76 2.73
N THR A 69 15.49 -3.76 1.96
CA THR A 69 15.83 -5.07 2.49
C THR A 69 17.25 -5.47 2.09
N ASP A 70 17.90 -6.20 2.98
CA ASP A 70 19.18 -6.83 2.73
C ASP A 70 18.99 -8.36 2.67
N ILE A 71 19.59 -8.99 1.66
CA ILE A 71 19.48 -10.43 1.40
C ILE A 71 20.87 -11.03 1.49
N LEU A 72 21.05 -11.85 2.53
CA LEU A 72 22.26 -12.63 2.76
C LEU A 72 22.00 -14.05 2.24
N SER A 73 22.42 -14.32 1.01
CA SER A 73 22.25 -15.62 0.38
C SER A 73 23.38 -16.59 0.74
N SER A 74 23.05 -17.87 0.80
CA SER A 74 23.96 -19.00 0.97
C SER A 74 23.58 -20.09 -0.03
N ARG A 75 24.43 -21.12 -0.18
CA ARG A 75 24.21 -22.19 -1.16
C ARG A 75 22.86 -22.94 -0.99
N THR A 76 22.33 -22.98 0.23
CA THR A 76 21.14 -23.77 0.60
C THR A 76 19.95 -22.93 1.08
N GLY A 77 20.11 -21.62 1.23
CA GLY A 77 19.09 -20.77 1.84
C GLY A 77 19.48 -19.30 1.85
N GLU A 78 18.56 -18.45 2.29
CA GLU A 78 18.79 -17.01 2.41
C GLU A 78 18.25 -16.46 3.74
N GLN A 79 18.99 -15.53 4.33
CA GLN A 79 18.55 -14.71 5.45
C GLN A 79 18.19 -13.32 4.93
N ARG A 80 17.12 -12.72 5.47
CA ARG A 80 16.59 -11.45 4.96
C ARG A 80 16.26 -10.50 6.09
N ILE A 81 16.66 -9.25 5.94
CA ILE A 81 16.51 -8.23 6.98
C ILE A 81 15.83 -7.01 6.37
N ALA A 82 14.70 -6.58 6.94
CA ALA A 82 14.11 -5.28 6.62
C ALA A 82 14.80 -4.19 7.43
N LEU A 83 15.33 -3.19 6.72
CA LEU A 83 16.07 -2.06 7.29
C LEU A 83 15.18 -0.83 7.52
N ARG A 84 13.95 -0.84 6.98
CA ARG A 84 12.91 0.18 7.22
C ARG A 84 11.73 -0.46 7.95
N SER A 85 11.18 0.24 8.94
CA SER A 85 9.95 -0.16 9.63
C SER A 85 8.69 0.06 8.78
N ALA A 86 8.69 1.09 7.93
CA ALA A 86 7.62 1.42 7.00
C ALA A 86 8.21 1.73 5.61
N PRO A 87 7.52 1.39 4.51
CA PRO A 87 7.97 1.77 3.18
C PRO A 87 7.94 3.29 3.02
N ARG A 88 8.86 3.83 2.22
CA ARG A 88 8.74 5.20 1.74
C ARG A 88 7.66 5.26 0.69
N GLN A 89 6.75 6.22 0.84
CA GLN A 89 5.68 6.45 -0.10
C GLN A 89 6.01 7.67 -0.97
N ILE A 90 5.92 7.48 -2.29
CA ILE A 90 6.14 8.53 -3.28
C ILE A 90 4.90 8.62 -4.16
N PHE A 91 4.31 9.80 -4.24
CA PHE A 91 3.19 10.09 -5.14
C PHE A 91 3.70 10.87 -6.34
N ALA A 92 3.55 10.32 -7.53
CA ALA A 92 3.81 11.02 -8.78
C ALA A 92 2.49 11.47 -9.40
N TYR A 93 2.30 12.78 -9.42
CA TYR A 93 1.07 13.42 -9.88
C TYR A 93 1.34 14.32 -11.09
N SER A 94 0.44 14.23 -12.06
CA SER A 94 0.37 15.13 -13.21
C SER A 94 -0.90 15.96 -13.10
N PHE A 95 -0.85 17.22 -13.53
CA PHE A 95 -1.93 18.18 -13.40
C PHE A 95 -2.10 18.95 -14.71
N ARG A 96 -3.33 19.01 -15.23
CA ARG A 96 -3.66 19.89 -16.35
C ARG A 96 -4.24 21.20 -15.84
N LEU A 97 -3.47 22.28 -15.95
CA LEU A 97 -3.78 23.58 -15.37
C LEU A 97 -4.19 24.59 -16.46
N LYS A 98 -5.28 25.33 -16.22
CA LYS A 98 -5.63 26.52 -17.00
C LYS A 98 -4.68 27.69 -16.65
N PRO A 99 -4.53 28.73 -17.51
CA PRO A 99 -3.63 29.84 -17.25
C PRO A 99 -3.74 30.52 -15.85
N PRO A 100 -4.94 30.84 -15.31
CA PRO A 100 -5.02 31.42 -13.96
C PRO A 100 -4.65 30.43 -12.85
N MET A 101 -5.02 29.16 -13.01
CA MET A 101 -4.68 28.06 -12.11
C MET A 101 -3.16 27.83 -12.05
N LEU A 102 -2.49 27.92 -13.21
CA LEU A 102 -1.03 27.84 -13.31
C LEU A 102 -0.34 28.96 -12.54
N GLY A 103 -0.86 30.19 -12.59
CA GLY A 103 -0.31 31.32 -11.82
C GLY A 103 -0.30 31.02 -10.32
N LYS A 104 -1.42 30.51 -9.79
CA LYS A 104 -1.54 30.07 -8.39
C LYS A 104 -0.59 28.92 -8.07
N ALA A 105 -0.52 27.90 -8.93
CA ALA A 105 0.36 26.75 -8.76
C ALA A 105 1.84 27.14 -8.72
N LYS A 106 2.27 28.04 -9.61
CA LYS A 106 3.65 28.56 -9.62
C LYS A 106 3.97 29.38 -8.38
N ALA A 107 3.07 30.26 -7.94
CA ALA A 107 3.26 31.04 -6.72
C ALA A 107 3.37 30.12 -5.48
N PHE A 108 2.54 29.08 -5.41
CA PHE A 108 2.65 28.06 -4.37
C PHE A 108 4.00 27.34 -4.43
N ALA A 109 4.35 26.82 -5.61
CA ALA A 109 5.58 26.06 -5.83
C ALA A 109 6.82 26.87 -5.45
N GLN A 110 6.91 28.13 -5.88
CA GLN A 110 8.03 29.03 -5.55
C GLN A 110 8.16 29.28 -4.05
N ARG A 111 7.05 29.35 -3.32
CA ARG A 111 7.04 29.56 -1.86
C ARG A 111 7.42 28.30 -1.08
N ARG A 112 7.02 27.12 -1.57
CA ARG A 112 7.08 25.85 -0.82
C ARG A 112 8.14 24.87 -1.31
N ILE A 113 8.86 25.20 -2.38
CA ILE A 113 9.98 24.37 -2.84
C ILE A 113 10.99 24.17 -1.70
N GLY A 114 11.41 22.92 -1.49
CA GLY A 114 12.34 22.55 -0.41
C GLY A 114 11.77 22.60 1.01
N ALA A 115 10.49 22.93 1.19
CA ALA A 115 9.82 22.94 2.49
C ALA A 115 8.68 21.90 2.53
N PRO A 116 8.34 21.35 3.70
CA PRO A 116 7.19 20.46 3.85
C PRO A 116 5.90 21.15 3.41
N LEU A 117 5.09 20.41 2.67
CA LEU A 117 3.77 20.82 2.21
C LEU A 117 2.75 19.70 2.44
N SER A 118 1.49 20.08 2.56
CA SER A 118 0.40 19.14 2.74
C SER A 118 -0.10 18.69 1.37
N ILE A 119 -0.04 17.39 1.07
CA ILE A 119 -0.62 16.81 -0.13
C ILE A 119 -1.87 15.98 0.22
N PRO A 120 -2.94 16.07 -0.56
CA PRO A 120 -4.03 15.11 -0.48
C PRO A 120 -3.61 13.79 -1.12
N VAL A 121 -3.98 12.68 -0.50
CA VAL A 121 -3.89 11.34 -1.11
C VAL A 121 -5.15 11.12 -1.95
N TRP A 122 -5.14 11.64 -3.17
CA TRP A 122 -6.28 11.61 -4.09
C TRP A 122 -6.74 10.20 -4.47
N ILE A 123 -5.89 9.20 -4.30
CA ILE A 123 -6.20 7.78 -4.52
C ILE A 123 -7.22 7.27 -3.49
N GLU A 124 -7.17 7.82 -2.28
CA GLU A 124 -8.05 7.49 -1.15
C GLU A 124 -9.21 8.47 -1.01
N GLN A 125 -9.48 9.27 -2.05
CA GLN A 125 -10.56 10.24 -2.01
C GLN A 125 -11.93 9.56 -1.85
N GLN A 126 -12.84 10.20 -1.13
CA GLN A 126 -14.23 9.78 -0.98
C GLN A 126 -15.17 10.94 -1.27
N ASP A 127 -16.21 10.67 -2.05
CA ASP A 127 -17.34 11.59 -2.21
C ASP A 127 -18.25 11.46 -0.98
N VAL A 128 -18.55 12.58 -0.33
CA VAL A 128 -19.40 12.61 0.86
C VAL A 128 -20.65 13.47 0.63
N GLY A 129 -21.62 13.34 1.53
CA GLY A 129 -22.80 14.19 1.54
C GLY A 129 -22.47 15.66 1.85
N ASP A 130 -23.49 16.50 1.86
CA ASP A 130 -23.32 17.92 2.17
C ASP A 130 -22.74 18.12 3.58
N ILE A 131 -21.82 19.09 3.70
CA ILE A 131 -21.14 19.42 4.94
C ILE A 131 -21.49 20.87 5.30
N GLY A 132 -22.03 21.10 6.49
CA GLY A 132 -22.31 22.41 7.04
C GLY A 132 -21.08 23.07 7.67
N SER A 133 -21.06 24.39 7.71
CA SER A 133 -19.95 25.16 8.30
C SER A 133 -19.73 24.90 9.80
N ALA A 134 -20.78 24.50 10.54
CA ALA A 134 -20.71 24.19 11.96
C ALA A 134 -20.43 22.71 12.25
N ASP A 135 -20.38 21.86 11.22
CA ASP A 135 -20.22 20.42 11.40
C ASP A 135 -18.82 20.13 11.93
N THR A 136 -18.76 19.29 12.96
CA THR A 136 -17.53 18.78 13.58
C THR A 136 -17.33 17.29 13.30
N THR A 137 -18.22 16.69 12.51
CA THR A 137 -18.17 15.28 12.13
C THR A 137 -18.45 15.13 10.65
N ILE A 138 -17.74 14.22 9.98
CA ILE A 138 -17.94 13.88 8.57
C ILE A 138 -18.27 12.41 8.48
N ALA A 139 -19.39 12.06 7.84
CA ALA A 139 -19.74 10.68 7.56
C ALA A 139 -18.92 10.19 6.35
N CYS A 140 -18.08 9.19 6.56
CA CYS A 140 -17.28 8.54 5.52
C CYS A 140 -16.84 7.16 5.98
N ASP A 141 -16.52 6.28 5.04
CA ASP A 141 -16.08 4.92 5.35
C ASP A 141 -14.59 4.94 5.71
N THR A 142 -14.26 4.71 6.99
CA THR A 142 -12.86 4.70 7.45
C THR A 142 -12.24 3.31 7.40
N THR A 143 -12.96 2.29 6.92
CA THR A 143 -12.42 0.92 6.79
C THR A 143 -11.40 0.79 5.66
N TRP A 144 -11.41 1.74 4.73
CA TRP A 144 -10.43 1.85 3.67
C TRP A 144 -9.92 3.30 3.55
N GLY A 145 -8.63 3.41 3.23
CA GLY A 145 -7.91 4.68 3.30
C GLY A 145 -7.17 4.82 4.62
N ASP A 146 -6.07 5.53 4.58
CA ASP A 146 -5.16 5.71 5.70
C ASP A 146 -5.57 6.98 6.46
N TRP A 147 -6.66 6.86 7.22
CA TRP A 147 -7.16 7.91 8.10
C TRP A 147 -6.45 7.83 9.44
N ARG A 148 -5.93 8.96 9.94
CA ARG A 148 -5.12 9.00 11.16
C ARG A 148 -5.56 10.13 12.07
N VAL A 149 -5.72 9.83 13.36
CA VAL A 149 -5.93 10.83 14.40
C VAL A 149 -4.68 11.73 14.51
N GLY A 150 -4.90 13.03 14.66
CA GLY A 150 -3.85 14.06 14.66
C GLY A 150 -3.41 14.50 13.27
N VAL A 151 -3.90 13.86 12.20
CA VAL A 151 -3.57 14.22 10.81
C VAL A 151 -4.72 14.99 10.17
N GLY A 152 -4.39 15.80 9.17
CA GLY A 152 -5.37 16.59 8.42
C GLY A 152 -6.22 15.75 7.47
N VAL A 153 -7.45 16.19 7.27
CA VAL A 153 -8.33 15.82 6.16
C VAL A 153 -8.57 17.06 5.30
N MET A 154 -8.49 16.89 3.99
CA MET A 154 -8.89 17.90 3.03
C MET A 154 -10.38 17.73 2.73
N ILE A 155 -11.10 18.85 2.66
CA ILE A 155 -12.47 18.95 2.15
C ILE A 155 -12.40 19.84 0.92
N TRP A 156 -12.79 19.31 -0.24
CA TRP A 156 -12.52 19.91 -1.54
C TRP A 156 -13.76 19.92 -2.43
N SER A 157 -14.07 21.07 -3.03
CA SER A 157 -15.04 21.18 -4.14
C SER A 157 -14.39 21.68 -5.41
N ASP A 158 -13.43 22.60 -5.30
CA ASP A 158 -12.62 23.07 -6.42
C ASP A 158 -11.26 23.62 -5.91
N TYR A 159 -10.33 23.91 -6.81
CA TYR A 159 -9.02 24.50 -6.48
C TYR A 159 -9.11 25.88 -5.82
N GLU A 160 -10.28 26.53 -5.82
CA GLU A 160 -10.56 27.79 -5.11
C GLU A 160 -11.41 27.59 -3.84
N THR A 161 -12.15 26.49 -3.76
CA THR A 161 -13.09 26.19 -2.68
C THR A 161 -12.69 24.89 -2.02
N PHE A 162 -11.79 25.01 -1.05
CA PHE A 162 -11.29 23.89 -0.26
C PHE A 162 -10.96 24.37 1.16
N THR A 163 -11.03 23.46 2.12
CA THR A 163 -10.57 23.70 3.49
C THR A 163 -9.90 22.45 4.03
N THR A 164 -9.25 22.58 5.17
CA THR A 164 -8.55 21.51 5.86
C THR A 164 -8.96 21.48 7.31
N ALA A 165 -9.26 20.30 7.83
CA ALA A 165 -9.57 20.09 9.24
C ALA A 165 -8.65 19.00 9.81
N ILE A 166 -8.46 18.97 11.13
CA ILE A 166 -7.64 17.95 11.80
C ILE A 166 -8.57 16.89 12.40
N ILE A 167 -8.24 15.62 12.21
CA ILE A 167 -8.99 14.47 12.76
C ILE A 167 -8.62 14.28 14.23
N THR A 168 -9.60 14.19 15.12
CA THR A 168 -9.41 13.90 16.56
C THR A 168 -9.91 12.52 16.97
N GLY A 169 -10.79 11.93 16.16
CA GLY A 169 -11.32 10.59 16.40
C GLY A 169 -11.89 9.99 15.12
N MET A 170 -12.01 8.67 15.11
CA MET A 170 -12.58 7.92 13.99
C MET A 170 -13.38 6.72 14.50
N THR A 171 -14.44 6.42 13.79
CA THR A 171 -15.22 5.18 13.84
C THR A 171 -15.37 4.68 12.42
N ASP A 172 -15.75 3.42 12.21
CA ASP A 172 -15.82 2.78 10.89
C ASP A 172 -16.59 3.58 9.82
N ASN A 173 -17.53 4.44 10.23
CA ASN A 173 -18.39 5.24 9.33
C ASN A 173 -18.34 6.76 9.58
N GLN A 174 -17.43 7.26 10.42
CA GLN A 174 -17.41 8.68 10.76
C GLN A 174 -16.03 9.17 11.24
N LEU A 175 -15.63 10.35 10.75
CA LEU A 175 -14.51 11.14 11.26
C LEU A 175 -15.01 12.24 12.20
N THR A 176 -14.33 12.42 13.33
CA THR A 176 -14.52 13.54 14.26
C THR A 176 -13.38 14.54 14.07
N LEU A 177 -13.73 15.83 13.98
CA LEU A 177 -12.80 16.93 13.72
C LEU A 177 -12.45 17.69 15.01
N LEU A 178 -11.29 18.34 15.03
CA LEU A 178 -10.86 19.20 16.12
C LEU A 178 -11.76 20.44 16.31
N GLY A 179 -12.36 20.93 15.23
CA GLY A 179 -13.23 22.09 15.23
C GLY A 179 -14.18 22.09 14.05
N PRO A 180 -15.09 23.08 13.99
CA PRO A 180 -16.05 23.20 12.90
C PRO A 180 -15.33 23.43 11.57
N VAL A 181 -15.90 22.92 10.47
CA VAL A 181 -15.34 23.03 9.11
C VAL A 181 -15.16 24.50 8.66
N GLY A 182 -16.02 25.39 9.15
CA GLY A 182 -15.93 26.85 8.92
C GLY A 182 -16.51 27.32 7.59
N GLN A 183 -16.85 26.41 6.67
CA GLN A 183 -17.49 26.69 5.39
C GLN A 183 -18.44 25.56 5.03
N SER A 184 -19.56 25.89 4.37
CA SER A 184 -20.50 24.88 3.86
C SER A 184 -20.10 24.40 2.47
N PHE A 185 -20.23 23.09 2.24
CA PHE A 185 -19.92 22.43 0.97
C PHE A 185 -21.09 21.56 0.53
N THR A 186 -21.37 21.57 -0.77
CA THR A 186 -22.38 20.68 -1.39
C THR A 186 -21.65 19.56 -2.10
N LYS A 187 -21.87 18.32 -1.67
CA LYS A 187 -21.18 17.10 -2.16
C LYS A 187 -19.65 17.27 -2.34
N PRO A 188 -18.90 17.65 -1.29
CA PRO A 188 -17.45 17.75 -1.39
C PRO A 188 -16.80 16.36 -1.53
N VAL A 189 -15.57 16.40 -2.03
CA VAL A 189 -14.64 15.28 -1.99
C VAL A 189 -13.76 15.45 -0.75
N ILE A 190 -13.61 14.40 0.05
CA ILE A 190 -12.62 14.37 1.12
C ILE A 190 -11.45 13.49 0.74
N ALA A 191 -10.25 13.83 1.23
CA ALA A 191 -9.08 12.97 1.11
C ALA A 191 -8.15 13.14 2.33
N PRO A 192 -7.46 12.08 2.78
CA PRO A 192 -6.49 12.21 3.85
C PRO A 192 -5.28 13.02 3.37
N ILE A 193 -4.68 13.78 4.28
CA ILE A 193 -3.51 14.61 3.99
C ILE A 193 -2.24 13.90 4.44
N ARG A 194 -1.17 14.03 3.64
CA ARG A 194 0.20 13.65 4.02
C ARG A 194 1.11 14.85 4.00
N THR A 195 2.10 14.82 4.88
CA THR A 195 3.18 15.81 4.86
C THR A 195 4.24 15.30 3.89
N ALA A 196 4.48 16.04 2.82
CA ALA A 196 5.42 15.61 1.79
C ALA A 196 6.41 16.69 1.38
N LEU A 197 7.51 16.26 0.78
CA LEU A 197 8.48 17.11 0.10
C LEU A 197 8.40 16.90 -1.41
N ALA A 198 8.36 17.98 -2.18
CA ALA A 198 8.49 17.95 -3.63
C ALA A 198 9.99 17.85 -4.03
N ILE A 199 10.57 16.65 -3.97
CA ILE A 199 12.03 16.43 -4.08
C ILE A 199 12.57 16.82 -5.47
N GLU A 200 11.85 16.49 -6.53
CA GLU A 200 12.21 16.87 -7.91
C GLU A 200 11.64 18.25 -8.30
N GLY A 201 11.04 18.94 -7.34
CA GLY A 201 10.30 20.17 -7.55
C GLY A 201 9.07 20.01 -8.44
N PHE A 202 8.68 21.12 -9.06
CA PHE A 202 7.53 21.19 -9.95
C PHE A 202 8.02 21.41 -11.38
N GLN A 203 7.68 20.49 -12.27
CA GLN A 203 7.94 20.61 -13.69
C GLN A 203 6.70 21.16 -14.37
N VAL A 204 6.87 22.10 -15.30
CA VAL A 204 5.75 22.71 -16.03
C VAL A 204 6.08 22.77 -17.50
N ARG A 205 5.27 22.10 -18.32
CA ARG A 205 5.23 22.27 -19.76
C ARG A 205 4.07 23.17 -20.13
N ARG A 206 4.37 24.31 -20.74
CA ARG A 206 3.36 25.29 -21.12
C ARG A 206 2.96 25.12 -22.59
N ASP A 207 1.67 25.08 -22.84
CA ASP A 207 1.06 25.31 -24.15
C ASP A 207 0.26 26.62 -24.13
N THR A 208 -0.33 26.99 -25.26
CA THR A 208 -1.07 28.24 -25.47
C THR A 208 -2.38 28.25 -24.67
N THR A 209 -3.05 27.10 -24.55
CA THR A 209 -4.37 26.97 -23.90
C THR A 209 -4.29 26.34 -22.51
N TYR A 210 -3.42 25.35 -22.33
CA TYR A 210 -3.25 24.61 -21.07
C TYR A 210 -1.76 24.50 -20.71
N ALA A 211 -1.48 24.20 -19.45
CA ALA A 211 -0.15 23.81 -19.02
C ALA A 211 -0.22 22.50 -18.25
N ASP A 212 0.62 21.55 -18.65
CA ASP A 212 0.77 20.29 -17.95
C ASP A 212 1.89 20.48 -16.91
N ALA A 213 1.53 20.33 -15.64
CA ALA A 213 2.46 20.38 -14.52
C ALA A 213 2.61 18.99 -13.93
N SER A 214 3.79 18.62 -13.45
CA SER A 214 4.01 17.38 -12.73
C SER A 214 4.93 17.59 -11.54
N ALA A 215 4.72 16.78 -10.50
CA ALA A 215 5.54 16.80 -9.30
C ALA A 215 5.56 15.40 -8.66
N LYS A 216 6.70 15.04 -8.09
CA LYS A 216 6.85 13.87 -7.24
C LYS A 216 6.93 14.31 -5.78
N PHE A 217 6.00 13.82 -4.99
CA PHE A 217 5.89 14.13 -3.59
C PHE A 217 6.30 12.92 -2.76
N GLN A 218 7.40 13.04 -2.03
CA GLN A 218 7.81 12.02 -1.08
C GLN A 218 7.19 12.31 0.28
N SER A 219 6.39 11.37 0.78
CA SER A 219 5.79 11.44 2.12
C SER A 219 6.88 11.39 3.20
N GLN A 220 6.72 12.21 4.23
CA GLN A 220 7.58 12.26 5.41
C GLN A 220 6.96 11.51 6.60
N ASP A 221 5.64 11.36 6.62
CA ASP A 221 4.86 10.68 7.65
C ASP A 221 4.50 9.25 7.21
N ASN A 222 5.50 8.47 6.80
CA ASN A 222 5.31 7.08 6.42
C ASN A 222 5.04 6.22 7.66
N ILE A 223 3.99 5.41 7.61
CA ILE A 223 3.68 4.41 8.64
C ILE A 223 3.54 3.03 8.01
N PHE A 224 3.68 2.01 8.85
CA PHE A 224 3.31 0.67 8.47
C PHE A 224 1.79 0.54 8.56
N LEU A 225 1.14 0.15 7.45
CA LEU A 225 -0.29 -0.14 7.45
C LEU A 225 -0.49 -1.51 8.10
N ASP A 226 -0.93 -1.50 9.35
CA ASP A 226 -1.27 -2.71 10.08
C ASP A 226 -2.69 -3.16 9.75
N GLY A 227 -2.90 -4.46 9.62
CA GLY A 227 -4.19 -5.04 9.24
C GLY A 227 -4.06 -6.42 8.63
N ASP A 228 -5.18 -7.15 8.65
CA ASP A 228 -5.29 -8.43 7.97
C ASP A 228 -5.80 -8.23 6.54
N ALA A 229 -5.02 -8.69 5.56
CA ALA A 229 -5.42 -8.71 4.16
C ALA A 229 -6.47 -9.80 3.86
N GLY A 230 -6.83 -10.63 4.83
CA GLY A 230 -7.85 -11.67 4.72
C GLY A 230 -7.42 -12.86 3.87
N TYR A 231 -6.10 -13.10 3.73
CA TYR A 231 -5.58 -14.27 3.05
C TYR A 231 -5.52 -15.47 4.01
N PRO A 232 -5.88 -16.68 3.56
CA PRO A 232 -5.72 -17.87 4.38
C PRO A 232 -4.24 -18.15 4.60
N THR A 233 -3.91 -18.72 5.76
CA THR A 233 -2.53 -19.06 6.11
C THR A 233 -2.25 -20.55 5.96
N TYR A 234 -1.06 -20.89 5.48
CA TYR A 234 -0.54 -22.26 5.42
C TYR A 234 0.91 -22.29 5.89
N LEU A 235 1.21 -23.14 6.87
CA LEU A 235 2.51 -23.18 7.55
C LEU A 235 2.98 -21.80 8.07
N GLY A 236 2.03 -20.96 8.51
CA GLY A 236 2.30 -19.63 9.05
C GLY A 236 2.58 -18.55 8.00
N LEU A 237 2.42 -18.83 6.71
CA LEU A 237 2.56 -17.87 5.62
C LEU A 237 1.23 -17.68 4.87
N ASP A 238 0.99 -16.48 4.38
CA ASP A 238 -0.20 -16.16 3.58
C ASP A 238 -0.19 -16.94 2.27
N VAL A 239 -1.36 -17.41 1.83
CA VAL A 239 -1.56 -18.04 0.53
C VAL A 239 -2.36 -17.10 -0.36
N LEU A 240 -1.81 -16.76 -1.52
CA LEU A 240 -2.53 -15.98 -2.51
C LEU A 240 -3.66 -16.83 -3.09
N THR A 241 -4.91 -16.43 -2.89
CA THR A 241 -6.10 -17.16 -3.39
C THR A 241 -6.63 -16.61 -4.71
N GLU A 242 -6.16 -15.45 -5.12
CA GLU A 242 -6.63 -14.77 -6.32
C GLU A 242 -5.72 -15.09 -7.48
N THR A 243 -6.33 -15.55 -8.57
CA THR A 243 -5.62 -15.71 -9.85
C THR A 243 -5.07 -14.34 -10.28
N PRO A 244 -3.76 -14.22 -10.54
CA PRO A 244 -3.19 -13.02 -11.15
C PRO A 244 -3.98 -12.71 -12.43
N LYS A 245 -4.40 -11.46 -12.56
CA LYS A 245 -5.09 -11.02 -13.77
C LYS A 245 -4.05 -10.73 -14.85
N LEU A 246 -4.40 -11.10 -16.09
CA LEU A 246 -3.62 -10.77 -17.28
C LEU A 246 -3.65 -9.26 -17.52
N ILE A 247 -2.76 -8.52 -16.88
CA ILE A 247 -2.48 -7.10 -17.15
C ILE A 247 -1.29 -6.98 -18.11
N ALA A 248 -0.37 -7.92 -17.99
CA ALA A 248 0.67 -8.26 -18.94
C ALA A 248 0.68 -9.79 -19.11
N ASP A 249 1.36 -10.30 -20.15
CA ASP A 249 1.55 -11.74 -20.32
C ASP A 249 2.22 -12.34 -19.08
N ILE A 250 1.70 -13.48 -18.61
CA ILE A 250 2.35 -14.26 -17.54
C ILE A 250 3.61 -14.87 -18.15
N SER A 251 4.75 -14.24 -17.86
CA SER A 251 6.06 -14.79 -18.20
C SER A 251 6.64 -15.51 -16.99
N GLU A 252 7.06 -16.74 -17.22
CA GLU A 252 7.74 -17.59 -16.24
C GLU A 252 9.16 -17.84 -16.71
N SER A 253 10.12 -17.75 -15.80
CA SER A 253 11.50 -18.11 -16.06
C SER A 253 11.98 -19.10 -15.01
N ILE A 254 12.57 -20.20 -15.47
CA ILE A 254 13.24 -21.18 -14.60
C ILE A 254 14.72 -21.09 -14.94
N VAL A 255 15.51 -20.56 -14.02
CA VAL A 255 16.95 -20.36 -14.20
C VAL A 255 17.68 -20.98 -13.01
N ARG A 256 18.87 -21.53 -13.24
CA ARG A 256 19.76 -21.92 -12.14
C ARG A 256 21.07 -21.18 -12.30
N ALA A 257 21.44 -20.38 -11.31
CA ALA A 257 22.71 -19.67 -11.33
C ALA A 257 23.87 -20.70 -11.33
N ALA A 258 24.67 -20.67 -12.40
CA ALA A 258 25.81 -21.54 -12.58
C ALA A 258 26.95 -20.78 -13.26
N GLU A 259 28.18 -21.05 -12.83
CA GLU A 259 29.40 -20.59 -13.48
C GLU A 259 29.82 -21.62 -14.52
N TYR A 260 30.09 -21.14 -15.73
CA TYR A 260 30.52 -21.96 -16.85
C TYR A 260 32.02 -21.77 -17.04
N VAL A 261 32.79 -22.82 -16.78
CA VAL A 261 34.22 -22.87 -17.09
C VAL A 261 34.37 -23.63 -18.41
N ASP A 262 34.55 -22.87 -19.49
CA ASP A 262 34.80 -23.41 -20.82
C ASP A 262 36.26 -23.17 -21.22
N ASN A 263 37.04 -24.25 -21.31
CA ASN A 263 38.45 -24.23 -21.69
C ASN A 263 38.67 -24.44 -23.21
N GLY A 264 37.61 -24.44 -24.03
CA GLY A 264 37.65 -24.45 -25.49
C GLY A 264 38.12 -25.74 -26.18
N TYR A 265 38.69 -26.68 -25.42
CA TYR A 265 39.21 -27.97 -25.93
C TYR A 265 38.68 -29.20 -25.16
N GLY A 266 37.82 -29.01 -24.16
CA GLY A 266 37.26 -30.06 -23.30
C GLY A 266 35.78 -29.81 -22.95
N PRO A 267 35.12 -30.73 -22.22
CA PRO A 267 33.73 -30.54 -21.81
C PRO A 267 33.58 -29.31 -20.91
N VAL A 268 32.51 -28.54 -21.12
CA VAL A 268 32.17 -27.38 -20.29
C VAL A 268 31.89 -27.86 -18.87
N ALA A 269 32.67 -27.39 -17.90
CA ALA A 269 32.42 -27.65 -16.50
C ALA A 269 31.42 -26.61 -15.98
N VAL A 270 30.34 -27.10 -15.35
CA VAL A 270 29.27 -26.26 -14.81
C VAL A 270 29.30 -26.36 -13.29
N GLU A 271 29.65 -25.26 -12.63
CA GLU A 271 29.59 -25.16 -11.17
C GLU A 271 28.34 -24.39 -10.76
N THR A 272 27.35 -25.09 -10.22
CA THR A 272 26.10 -24.45 -9.77
C THR A 272 26.32 -23.70 -8.46
N LEU A 273 25.99 -22.41 -8.44
CA LEU A 273 26.11 -21.55 -7.26
C LEU A 273 25.09 -21.94 -6.17
N PHE A 274 23.90 -22.38 -6.56
CA PHE A 274 22.83 -22.83 -5.65
C PHE A 274 22.46 -24.30 -5.87
N THR A 275 21.95 -24.94 -4.82
CA THR A 275 21.43 -26.33 -4.90
C THR A 275 20.01 -26.39 -5.48
N TYR A 276 19.29 -25.28 -5.51
CA TYR A 276 17.94 -25.15 -6.05
C TYR A 276 17.92 -24.33 -7.35
N ALA A 277 16.83 -24.42 -8.11
CA ALA A 277 16.57 -23.56 -9.26
C ALA A 277 15.79 -22.32 -8.79
N ASP A 278 16.10 -21.17 -9.39
CA ASP A 278 15.33 -19.94 -9.21
C ASP A 278 14.17 -19.95 -10.21
N PHE A 279 12.94 -19.85 -9.69
CA PHE A 279 11.76 -19.61 -10.49
C PHE A 279 11.33 -18.14 -10.33
N GLY A 280 11.31 -17.40 -11.43
CA GLY A 280 10.85 -16.02 -11.48
C GLY A 280 9.51 -15.90 -12.21
N GLN A 281 8.60 -15.11 -11.65
CA GLN A 281 7.30 -14.80 -12.28
C GLN A 281 6.92 -13.35 -12.01
N THR A 282 6.11 -12.76 -12.89
CA THR A 282 5.49 -11.45 -12.64
C THR A 282 3.99 -11.61 -12.38
N LEU A 283 3.51 -11.04 -11.28
CA LEU A 283 2.12 -11.05 -10.87
C LEU A 283 1.44 -9.72 -11.20
N GLY A 284 0.36 -9.76 -11.97
CA GLY A 284 -0.49 -8.61 -12.27
C GLY A 284 -1.77 -8.62 -11.42
N PHE A 285 -2.08 -7.49 -10.80
CA PHE A 285 -3.30 -7.28 -10.02
C PHE A 285 -4.07 -6.07 -10.52
N HIS A 286 -5.37 -6.24 -10.72
CA HIS A 286 -6.29 -5.15 -11.09
C HIS A 286 -7.35 -5.07 -10.01
N GLU A 287 -7.21 -4.05 -9.17
CA GLU A 287 -8.05 -3.83 -8.00
C GLU A 287 -8.92 -2.60 -8.22
N ASN A 288 -10.20 -2.73 -7.88
CA ASN A 288 -11.09 -1.60 -7.83
C ASN A 288 -10.76 -0.75 -6.59
N ARG A 289 -10.94 0.56 -6.69
CA ARG A 289 -10.74 1.52 -5.60
C ARG A 289 -11.67 1.18 -4.42
N GLY A 290 -11.25 1.57 -3.22
CA GLY A 290 -11.94 1.27 -1.97
C GLY A 290 -11.31 0.08 -1.24
N ALA A 291 -12.15 -0.77 -0.65
CA ALA A 291 -11.70 -1.89 0.18
C ALA A 291 -10.74 -2.88 -0.51
N ARG A 292 -10.90 -3.15 -1.81
CA ARG A 292 -10.04 -4.09 -2.54
C ARG A 292 -8.61 -3.56 -2.72
N LEU A 293 -8.49 -2.32 -3.19
CA LEU A 293 -7.19 -1.65 -3.30
C LEU A 293 -6.53 -1.49 -1.92
N TRP A 294 -7.32 -1.14 -0.90
CA TRP A 294 -6.84 -1.02 0.48
C TRP A 294 -6.26 -2.34 1.00
N ARG A 295 -7.02 -3.44 0.85
CA ARG A 295 -6.57 -4.78 1.20
C ARG A 295 -5.25 -5.16 0.50
N ARG A 296 -5.09 -4.80 -0.78
CA ARG A 296 -3.84 -5.02 -1.53
C ARG A 296 -2.68 -4.21 -0.96
N ARG A 297 -2.91 -2.96 -0.56
CA ARG A 297 -1.86 -2.11 0.06
C ARG A 297 -1.45 -2.66 1.43
N VAL A 298 -2.41 -3.05 2.27
CA VAL A 298 -2.13 -3.71 3.56
C VAL A 298 -1.30 -4.98 3.35
N TRP A 299 -1.67 -5.83 2.37
CA TRP A 299 -0.88 -7.02 2.02
C TRP A 299 0.54 -6.68 1.55
N LEU A 300 0.71 -5.70 0.66
CA LEU A 300 2.05 -5.29 0.21
C LEU A 300 2.92 -4.79 1.37
N HIS A 301 2.32 -4.04 2.31
CA HIS A 301 3.00 -3.63 3.54
C HIS A 301 3.40 -4.85 4.37
N SER A 302 2.52 -5.83 4.54
CA SER A 302 2.78 -7.04 5.34
C SER A 302 4.02 -7.79 4.88
N LEU A 303 4.32 -7.79 3.57
CA LEU A 303 5.48 -8.47 2.98
C LEU A 303 6.83 -7.82 3.31
N MET A 304 6.84 -6.53 3.66
CA MET A 304 8.05 -5.75 3.94
C MET A 304 9.10 -5.83 2.82
N GLY A 305 8.68 -5.66 1.56
CA GLY A 305 9.55 -5.75 0.39
C GLY A 305 9.97 -7.19 0.10
N LYS A 306 11.28 -7.44 -0.04
CA LYS A 306 11.79 -8.80 -0.27
C LYS A 306 11.87 -9.66 1.00
N GLN A 307 11.51 -9.15 2.18
CA GLN A 307 11.78 -9.83 3.44
C GLN A 307 10.89 -11.07 3.66
N LYS A 308 9.56 -10.94 3.60
CA LYS A 308 8.66 -12.07 3.90
C LYS A 308 8.36 -12.88 2.65
N ALA A 309 8.23 -14.19 2.84
CA ALA A 309 7.74 -15.10 1.83
C ALA A 309 6.23 -15.30 1.97
N PHE A 310 5.60 -15.71 0.89
CA PHE A 310 4.20 -16.13 0.84
C PHE A 310 4.08 -17.32 -0.13
N TRP A 311 2.94 -18.01 -0.06
CA TRP A 311 2.66 -19.11 -0.96
C TRP A 311 1.92 -18.63 -2.21
N LEU A 312 2.46 -18.99 -3.37
CA LEU A 312 1.87 -18.71 -4.66
C LEU A 312 1.45 -20.02 -5.33
N PRO A 313 0.14 -20.27 -5.45
CA PRO A 313 -0.38 -21.33 -6.30
C PRO A 313 -0.07 -21.01 -7.77
N SER A 314 0.24 -22.04 -8.59
CA SER A 314 0.45 -21.85 -10.03
C SER A 314 -0.85 -21.44 -10.76
N PHE A 315 -2.01 -21.71 -10.13
CA PHE A 315 -3.35 -21.59 -10.71
C PHE A 315 -3.57 -22.37 -12.02
N ASN A 316 -2.61 -23.21 -12.41
CA ASN A 316 -2.74 -24.15 -13.51
C ASN A 316 -3.29 -25.49 -12.99
N MET A 317 -4.03 -26.22 -13.82
CA MET A 317 -4.52 -27.55 -13.44
C MET A 317 -3.41 -28.59 -13.61
N ASP A 318 -2.37 -28.49 -12.77
CA ASP A 318 -1.17 -29.33 -12.82
C ASP A 318 -1.47 -30.80 -12.49
N LEU A 319 -2.47 -31.04 -11.62
CA LEU A 319 -2.82 -32.36 -11.13
C LEU A 319 -4.27 -32.69 -11.49
N ALA A 320 -4.48 -33.81 -12.18
CA ALA A 320 -5.80 -34.29 -12.55
C ALA A 320 -6.20 -35.48 -11.66
N LEU A 321 -7.17 -35.28 -10.77
CA LEU A 321 -7.67 -36.32 -9.87
C LEU A 321 -8.35 -37.47 -10.65
N GLN A 322 -8.01 -38.72 -10.33
CA GLN A 322 -8.55 -39.92 -10.99
C GLN A 322 -9.50 -40.73 -10.11
N ALA A 323 -9.38 -40.61 -8.78
CA ALA A 323 -10.24 -41.28 -7.81
C ALA A 323 -10.78 -40.27 -6.80
N THR A 324 -11.98 -40.51 -6.29
CA THR A 324 -12.56 -39.68 -5.21
C THR A 324 -11.70 -39.82 -3.96
N ILE A 325 -11.34 -38.69 -3.34
CA ILE A 325 -10.61 -38.67 -2.07
C ILE A 325 -11.63 -38.73 -0.96
N GLY A 326 -11.64 -39.79 -0.16
CA GLY A 326 -12.47 -39.89 1.03
C GLY A 326 -12.05 -38.93 2.13
N ALA A 327 -12.94 -38.65 3.08
CA ALA A 327 -12.70 -37.65 4.13
C ALA A 327 -11.49 -37.97 5.04
N SER A 328 -11.22 -39.26 5.25
CA SER A 328 -10.09 -39.78 6.03
C SER A 328 -8.89 -40.17 5.18
N ASP A 329 -9.00 -40.09 3.85
CA ASP A 329 -7.96 -40.62 2.97
C ASP A 329 -6.76 -39.66 2.95
N THR A 330 -5.56 -40.26 2.99
CA THR A 330 -4.28 -39.55 2.87
C THR A 330 -3.55 -39.92 1.58
N VAL A 331 -4.17 -40.74 0.73
CA VAL A 331 -3.63 -41.12 -0.58
C VAL A 331 -4.54 -40.53 -1.64
N VAL A 332 -3.93 -39.84 -2.60
CA VAL A 332 -4.61 -39.14 -3.69
C VAL A 332 -4.09 -39.69 -5.01
N THR A 333 -4.96 -40.37 -5.76
CA THR A 333 -4.61 -40.91 -7.07
C THR A 333 -4.80 -39.85 -8.15
N VAL A 334 -3.71 -39.42 -8.78
CA VAL A 334 -3.70 -38.45 -9.88
C VAL A 334 -3.23 -39.08 -11.17
N LYS A 335 -3.54 -38.45 -12.31
CA LYS A 335 -2.92 -38.82 -13.58
C LYS A 335 -1.41 -38.62 -13.50
N SER A 336 -0.64 -39.59 -13.97
CA SER A 336 0.82 -39.49 -13.89
C SER A 336 1.35 -38.32 -14.74
N LEU A 337 2.12 -37.45 -14.09
CA LEU A 337 2.86 -36.33 -14.69
C LEU A 337 4.29 -36.74 -15.06
N GLY A 338 4.84 -37.78 -14.42
CA GLY A 338 6.22 -38.20 -14.62
C GLY A 338 6.82 -38.94 -13.42
N PRO A 339 8.15 -38.88 -13.23
CA PRO A 339 8.83 -39.60 -12.14
C PRO A 339 8.33 -39.18 -10.75
N PRO A 340 8.28 -40.09 -9.76
CA PRO A 340 7.88 -39.79 -8.39
C PRO A 340 8.66 -38.63 -7.72
N SER A 341 9.90 -38.39 -8.14
CA SER A 341 10.73 -37.28 -7.65
C SER A 341 10.16 -35.90 -7.97
N PHE A 342 9.23 -35.78 -8.93
CA PHE A 342 8.62 -34.50 -9.28
C PHE A 342 7.58 -34.02 -8.26
N TYR A 343 7.10 -34.91 -7.39
CA TYR A 343 6.06 -34.60 -6.41
C TYR A 343 6.61 -34.46 -4.99
N ALA A 344 7.65 -35.21 -4.67
CA ALA A 344 8.15 -35.32 -3.29
C ALA A 344 8.53 -33.96 -2.72
N GLY A 345 7.94 -33.61 -1.57
CA GLY A 345 8.20 -32.35 -0.87
C GLY A 345 7.46 -31.13 -1.41
N LYS A 346 6.73 -31.25 -2.53
CA LYS A 346 5.94 -30.15 -3.08
C LYS A 346 4.69 -29.89 -2.26
N GLN A 347 4.29 -28.62 -2.24
CA GLN A 347 3.02 -28.19 -1.68
C GLN A 347 1.97 -28.13 -2.78
N ILE A 348 0.73 -28.43 -2.42
CA ILE A 348 -0.42 -28.41 -3.31
C ILE A 348 -1.54 -27.56 -2.73
N ALA A 349 -2.29 -26.94 -3.64
CA ALA A 349 -3.53 -26.24 -3.34
C ALA A 349 -4.68 -26.85 -4.15
N ILE A 350 -5.79 -27.10 -3.47
CA ILE A 350 -7.04 -27.60 -4.06
C ILE A 350 -8.10 -26.54 -3.85
N PHE A 351 -8.53 -25.92 -4.93
CA PHE A 351 -9.63 -24.97 -4.96
C PHE A 351 -10.90 -25.70 -5.38
N LEU A 352 -11.84 -25.86 -4.45
CA LEU A 352 -13.13 -26.47 -4.73
C LEU A 352 -14.10 -25.44 -5.33
N LYS A 353 -15.03 -25.91 -6.16
CA LYS A 353 -16.07 -25.07 -6.78
C LYS A 353 -17.02 -24.43 -5.76
N ASN A 354 -17.09 -24.99 -4.55
CA ASN A 354 -17.86 -24.42 -3.44
C ASN A 354 -17.16 -23.25 -2.73
N GLY A 355 -15.95 -22.87 -3.17
CA GLY A 355 -15.15 -21.79 -2.58
C GLY A 355 -14.19 -22.23 -1.47
N THR A 356 -14.23 -23.50 -1.05
CA THR A 356 -13.30 -24.02 -0.03
C THR A 356 -11.92 -24.26 -0.65
N THR A 357 -10.88 -23.82 0.05
CA THR A 357 -9.48 -24.03 -0.34
C THR A 357 -8.80 -24.97 0.66
N LEU A 358 -8.05 -25.95 0.14
CA LEU A 358 -7.33 -26.94 0.95
C LEU A 358 -5.86 -26.95 0.54
N PHE A 359 -4.97 -26.91 1.53
CA PHE A 359 -3.51 -26.90 1.32
C PHE A 359 -2.86 -28.11 1.98
N ARG A 360 -2.00 -28.83 1.25
CA ARG A 360 -1.32 -30.03 1.76
C ARG A 360 0.09 -30.13 1.20
N GLN A 361 0.98 -30.79 1.95
CA GLN A 361 2.26 -31.26 1.46
C GLN A 361 2.13 -32.68 0.89
N ILE A 362 2.84 -32.97 -0.21
CA ILE A 362 3.05 -34.32 -0.71
C ILE A 362 4.31 -34.89 -0.04
N ASN A 363 4.14 -35.95 0.75
CA ASN A 363 5.23 -36.62 1.45
C ASN A 363 5.97 -37.59 0.53
N SER A 364 5.23 -38.33 -0.30
CA SER A 364 5.77 -39.31 -1.23
C SER A 364 4.81 -39.55 -2.38
N ALA A 365 5.32 -40.13 -3.47
CA ALA A 365 4.54 -40.55 -4.62
C ALA A 365 4.96 -41.96 -5.02
N VAL A 366 4.00 -42.79 -5.44
CA VAL A 366 4.24 -44.14 -5.94
C VAL A 366 3.52 -44.31 -7.27
N VAL A 367 4.22 -44.88 -8.26
CA VAL A 367 3.63 -45.16 -9.57
C VAL A 367 2.62 -46.30 -9.44
N ASN A 368 1.41 -46.07 -9.92
CA ASN A 368 0.31 -47.03 -9.95
C ASN A 368 -0.26 -47.14 -11.38
N GLY A 369 0.45 -47.90 -12.22
CA GLY A 369 0.06 -48.09 -13.62
C GLY A 369 0.17 -46.80 -14.43
N ALA A 370 -0.96 -46.28 -14.90
CA ALA A 370 -1.03 -45.00 -15.64
C ALA A 370 -1.23 -43.77 -14.73
N ASN A 371 -1.37 -44.00 -13.43
CA ASN A 371 -1.63 -42.99 -12.41
C ASN A 371 -0.48 -42.98 -11.40
N ASP A 372 -0.40 -41.90 -10.62
CA ASP A 372 0.49 -41.79 -9.46
C ASP A 372 -0.34 -41.64 -8.20
N ASP A 373 -0.02 -42.43 -7.18
CA ASP A 373 -0.61 -42.34 -5.84
C ASP A 373 0.26 -41.42 -4.98
N LEU A 374 -0.28 -40.24 -4.66
CA LEU A 374 0.37 -39.22 -3.84
C LEU A 374 -0.04 -39.37 -2.39
N THR A 375 0.91 -39.55 -1.48
CA THR A 375 0.65 -39.54 -0.04
C THR A 375 0.74 -38.10 0.48
N ILE A 376 -0.38 -37.56 0.97
CA ILE A 376 -0.47 -36.20 1.51
C ILE A 376 -0.27 -36.18 3.04
N SER A 377 0.22 -35.05 3.54
CA SER A 377 0.54 -34.81 4.96
C SER A 377 -0.62 -35.02 5.96
N SER A 378 -1.87 -34.77 5.54
CA SER A 378 -3.05 -34.99 6.36
C SER A 378 -4.30 -35.15 5.50
N SER A 379 -5.32 -35.85 6.01
CA SER A 379 -6.58 -36.07 5.29
C SER A 379 -7.29 -34.74 5.00
N LEU A 380 -8.13 -34.72 3.97
CA LEU A 380 -8.85 -33.49 3.57
C LEU A 380 -10.00 -33.13 4.54
N GLY A 381 -10.46 -34.08 5.36
CA GLY A 381 -11.56 -33.87 6.31
C GLY A 381 -12.95 -33.83 5.67
N GLN A 382 -13.02 -33.96 4.34
CA GLN A 382 -14.23 -34.03 3.55
C GLN A 382 -13.99 -34.89 2.31
N SER A 383 -15.05 -35.52 1.80
CA SER A 383 -14.98 -36.26 0.55
C SER A 383 -14.89 -35.28 -0.62
N VAL A 384 -13.91 -35.46 -1.51
CA VAL A 384 -13.70 -34.61 -2.69
C VAL A 384 -13.69 -35.46 -3.94
N ALA A 385 -14.71 -35.29 -4.80
CA ALA A 385 -14.73 -35.91 -6.12
C ALA A 385 -14.06 -35.01 -7.16
N ALA A 386 -13.62 -35.60 -8.28
CA ALA A 386 -13.01 -34.84 -9.38
C ALA A 386 -13.94 -33.75 -9.96
N SER A 387 -15.25 -33.93 -9.88
CA SER A 387 -16.25 -32.94 -10.29
C SER A 387 -16.28 -31.68 -9.43
N ASP A 388 -15.85 -31.79 -8.16
CA ASP A 388 -15.93 -30.73 -7.17
C ASP A 388 -14.71 -29.81 -7.22
N ILE A 389 -13.63 -30.28 -7.83
CA ILE A 389 -12.39 -29.54 -8.00
C ILE A 389 -12.57 -28.50 -9.11
N GLY A 390 -12.26 -27.25 -8.78
CA GLY A 390 -12.09 -26.17 -9.75
C GLY A 390 -10.66 -26.14 -10.27
N VAL A 391 -9.67 -26.07 -9.36
CA VAL A 391 -8.24 -26.06 -9.69
C VAL A 391 -7.49 -26.94 -8.69
N PHE A 392 -6.61 -27.79 -9.20
CA PHE A 392 -5.68 -28.59 -8.39
C PHE A 392 -4.26 -28.37 -8.92
N CYS A 393 -3.48 -27.62 -8.16
CA CYS A 393 -2.23 -27.02 -8.60
C CYS A 393 -1.10 -27.20 -7.59
N PHE A 394 0.14 -27.08 -8.07
CA PHE A 394 1.29 -26.92 -7.20
C PHE A 394 1.36 -25.51 -6.60
N MET A 395 2.04 -25.42 -5.47
CA MET A 395 2.24 -24.17 -4.74
C MET A 395 3.73 -23.98 -4.45
N SER A 396 4.26 -22.83 -4.85
CA SER A 396 5.65 -22.44 -4.63
C SER A 396 5.75 -21.38 -3.54
N LYS A 397 6.81 -21.46 -2.75
CA LYS A 397 7.13 -20.46 -1.73
C LYS A 397 7.89 -19.33 -2.41
N VAL A 398 7.31 -18.16 -2.48
CA VAL A 398 7.90 -17.01 -3.21
C VAL A 398 8.07 -15.80 -2.31
N ARG A 399 8.93 -14.88 -2.72
CA ARG A 399 9.01 -13.52 -2.16
C ARG A 399 9.01 -12.50 -3.29
N LEU A 400 8.87 -11.23 -2.96
CA LEU A 400 9.12 -10.16 -3.93
C LEU A 400 10.58 -10.17 -4.38
N ASN A 401 10.78 -9.87 -5.66
CA ASN A 401 12.11 -9.70 -6.26
C ASN A 401 12.56 -8.23 -6.29
N ALA A 402 11.65 -7.30 -6.02
CA ALA A 402 11.90 -5.87 -5.95
C ALA A 402 11.50 -5.32 -4.57
N ASP A 403 12.24 -4.32 -4.10
CA ASP A 403 11.91 -3.54 -2.89
C ASP A 403 11.06 -2.31 -3.20
N ALA A 404 10.79 -2.04 -4.48
CA ALA A 404 9.90 -0.99 -4.91
C ALA A 404 8.72 -1.62 -5.65
N VAL A 405 7.51 -1.25 -5.24
CA VAL A 405 6.27 -1.62 -5.94
C VAL A 405 5.53 -0.34 -6.30
N THR A 406 5.15 -0.21 -7.57
CA THR A 406 4.37 0.92 -8.06
C THR A 406 2.94 0.47 -8.31
N LEU A 407 1.99 1.19 -7.71
CA LEU A 407 0.58 1.13 -8.01
C LEU A 407 0.29 2.22 -9.05
N ASP A 408 -0.26 1.81 -10.18
CA ASP A 408 -0.61 2.71 -11.28
C ASP A 408 -2.13 2.91 -11.30
N HIS A 409 -2.55 4.12 -11.00
CA HIS A 409 -3.96 4.52 -10.97
C HIS A 409 -4.32 5.04 -12.35
N GLN A 410 -4.48 4.11 -13.30
CA GLN A 410 -4.76 4.40 -14.71
C GLN A 410 -6.23 4.74 -14.99
N PHE A 411 -7.14 4.37 -14.08
CA PHE A 411 -8.57 4.62 -14.17
C PHE A 411 -9.06 5.29 -12.89
N GLU A 412 -10.22 5.94 -12.96
CA GLU A 412 -10.78 6.62 -11.79
C GLU A 412 -11.20 5.61 -10.71
N ASP A 413 -11.75 4.47 -11.14
CA ASP A 413 -12.31 3.41 -10.31
C ASP A 413 -11.37 2.22 -10.09
N ALA A 414 -10.24 2.14 -10.80
CA ALA A 414 -9.36 0.99 -10.75
C ALA A 414 -7.87 1.34 -10.75
N SER A 415 -7.08 0.43 -10.19
CA SER A 415 -5.63 0.54 -10.10
C SER A 415 -4.99 -0.78 -10.48
N THR A 416 -3.88 -0.70 -11.19
CA THR A 416 -3.09 -1.84 -11.61
C THR A 416 -1.78 -1.90 -10.83
N VAL A 417 -1.37 -3.11 -10.47
CA VAL A 417 -0.11 -3.35 -9.77
C VAL A 417 0.58 -4.52 -10.44
N SER A 418 1.86 -4.37 -10.75
CA SER A 418 2.69 -5.44 -11.29
C SER A 418 3.86 -5.68 -10.34
N VAL A 419 4.04 -6.92 -9.91
CA VAL A 419 5.09 -7.29 -8.95
C VAL A 419 5.85 -8.51 -9.42
N ALA A 420 7.17 -8.39 -9.52
CA ALA A 420 8.04 -9.52 -9.79
C ALA A 420 8.27 -10.32 -8.50
N VAL A 421 8.15 -11.64 -8.59
CA VAL A 421 8.37 -12.59 -7.52
C VAL A 421 9.45 -13.60 -7.91
N THR A 422 10.11 -14.16 -6.91
CA THR A 422 11.08 -15.24 -7.07
C THR A 422 10.82 -16.32 -6.03
N GLU A 423 11.00 -17.57 -6.42
CA GLU A 423 10.94 -18.73 -5.53
C GLU A 423 12.07 -18.70 -4.51
N VAL A 424 11.78 -19.33 -3.38
CA VAL A 424 12.59 -19.34 -2.18
C VAL A 424 12.71 -20.79 -1.74
N PRO A 425 13.90 -21.24 -1.34
CA PRO A 425 14.04 -22.57 -0.75
C PRO A 425 13.12 -22.73 0.48
N ALA A 426 12.62 -23.97 0.63
CA ALA A 426 11.66 -24.34 1.66
C ALA A 426 12.15 -24.01 3.08
#